data_AF-A0A1X7LEF1-F1
#
_entry.id   AF-A0A1X7LEF1-F1
#
_cell.length_a   1.000
_cell.length_b   1.000
_cell.length_c   1.000
_cell.angle_alpha   90.00
_cell.angle_beta   90.00
_cell.angle_gamma   90.00
#
_symmetry.space_group_name_H-M   'P 1'
#
loop_
_entity.id
_entity.type
_entity.pdbx_description
1 polymer ?
#
loop_
_entity_poly.entity_id
_entity_poly.type
_entity_poly.pdbx_seq_one_letter_code
_entity_poly.pdbx_strand_id
1 'polypeptide(L)'
;MSHKYTLTELVNKYGNKVQKQALKKDGTIPTRSFNSIIKSAREEWEYVDVTGRGTKRIITCDGKRIVKAKREDRRSNNGQGQLAGEFDLCSLVIDYLIKKNNKINPMSATKWLLELGIVDTKLSNAMYSSRGHHIESLQKQFSDAIEDYDKDDKDFEMLEEFIQTYLKHTKYSLVSVFNKLSKVKAIIHIKEIWGCDTHGVHRKLNKSEIKEVADLRRRLLIIHNLKGSDLFKANMRGVKEFKRAFNSNLLAQFGLHYYYDAHDCVLQDSDAGLHATLDKLRDRGELEFALGLTEANAIIMTQMFKNEHSKRSLELAEKRQKNTSNRSDTDRIRRLKLMHHYAPMWEVLLEYFRCTSYLGKQYNDADTLPVLELKFNDRTKAKRSPRQKKIENMQCQRKY
;
A
#
# COMPACT_ATOMS: atom_id res chain seq x y z
N MET A 1 -22.34 -39.94 -1.97
CA MET A 1 -22.78 -40.53 -0.69
C MET A 1 -22.83 -39.39 0.32
N SER A 2 -24.05 -38.97 0.67
CA SER A 2 -24.27 -37.80 1.51
C SER A 2 -23.89 -38.09 2.97
N HIS A 3 -23.20 -37.15 3.60
CA HIS A 3 -22.79 -37.20 5.01
C HIS A 3 -23.39 -36.05 5.78
N LYS A 4 -23.99 -36.33 6.94
CA LYS A 4 -24.56 -35.31 7.83
C LYS A 4 -23.64 -35.14 9.04
N TYR A 5 -23.34 -33.88 9.37
CA TYR A 5 -22.60 -33.50 10.56
C TYR A 5 -23.47 -32.60 11.44
N THR A 6 -23.41 -32.82 12.74
CA THR A 6 -23.76 -31.81 13.75
C THR A 6 -22.69 -30.70 13.80
N LEU A 7 -23.02 -29.57 14.44
CA LEU A 7 -22.03 -28.50 14.67
C LEU A 7 -20.78 -29.03 15.38
N THR A 8 -20.95 -29.88 16.39
CA THR A 8 -19.85 -30.45 17.17
C THR A 8 -18.94 -31.32 16.32
N GLU A 9 -19.52 -32.22 15.53
CA GLU A 9 -18.74 -33.10 14.65
C GLU A 9 -17.99 -32.31 13.56
N LEU A 10 -18.65 -31.31 12.98
CA LEU A 10 -18.04 -30.47 11.97
C LEU A 10 -16.83 -29.68 12.52
N VAL A 11 -16.97 -29.09 13.70
CA VAL A 11 -15.89 -28.34 14.36
C VAL A 11 -14.75 -29.26 14.79
N ASN A 12 -15.06 -30.47 15.27
CA ASN A 12 -14.02 -31.43 15.62
C ASN A 12 -13.22 -31.87 14.39
N LYS A 13 -13.88 -32.01 13.24
CA LYS A 13 -13.26 -32.43 12.00
C LYS A 13 -12.47 -31.34 11.30
N TYR A 14 -13.01 -30.13 11.16
CA TYR A 14 -12.42 -29.06 10.34
C TYR A 14 -11.99 -27.82 11.13
N GLY A 15 -12.31 -27.73 12.43
CA GLY A 15 -11.97 -26.59 13.27
C GLY A 15 -10.53 -26.61 13.77
N ASN A 16 -9.96 -25.43 14.00
CA ASN A 16 -8.65 -25.27 14.66
C ASN A 16 -8.77 -25.32 16.21
N LYS A 17 -7.63 -25.32 16.92
CA LYS A 17 -7.60 -25.41 18.40
C LYS A 17 -8.48 -24.36 19.09
N VAL A 18 -8.45 -23.11 18.61
CA VAL A 18 -9.24 -22.00 19.17
C VAL A 18 -10.74 -22.22 18.96
N GLN A 19 -11.14 -22.70 17.78
CA GLN A 19 -12.55 -22.97 17.47
C GLN A 19 -13.09 -24.15 18.28
N LYS A 20 -12.28 -25.19 18.49
CA LYS A 20 -12.63 -26.33 19.36
C LYS A 20 -12.79 -25.90 20.83
N GLN A 21 -11.92 -25.02 21.31
CA GLN A 21 -12.01 -24.46 22.65
C GLN A 21 -13.25 -23.57 22.83
N ALA A 22 -13.57 -22.71 21.85
CA ALA A 22 -14.78 -21.90 21.88
C ALA A 22 -16.05 -22.76 21.94
N LEU A 23 -16.11 -23.83 21.13
CA LEU A 23 -17.23 -24.77 21.19
C LEU A 23 -17.34 -25.45 22.56
N LYS A 24 -16.21 -25.86 23.16
CA LYS A 24 -16.20 -26.50 24.49
C LYS A 24 -16.69 -25.55 25.60
N LYS A 25 -16.38 -24.25 25.49
CA LYS A 25 -16.74 -23.24 26.49
C LYS A 25 -18.20 -22.80 26.36
N ASP A 26 -18.63 -22.48 25.14
CA ASP A 26 -19.88 -21.75 24.92
C ASP A 26 -20.98 -22.63 24.28
N GLY A 27 -20.67 -23.89 23.94
CA GLY A 27 -21.57 -24.81 23.24
C GLY A 27 -21.83 -24.42 21.77
N THR A 28 -21.29 -23.30 21.31
CA THR A 28 -21.44 -22.74 19.96
C THR A 28 -20.15 -22.05 19.51
N ILE A 29 -20.14 -21.52 18.28
CA ILE A 29 -19.03 -20.70 17.77
C ILE A 29 -19.54 -19.45 17.06
N PRO A 30 -18.76 -18.34 17.05
CA PRO A 30 -19.11 -17.14 16.31
C PRO A 30 -19.35 -17.43 14.83
N THR A 31 -20.29 -16.72 14.21
CA THR A 31 -20.67 -16.88 12.79
C THR A 31 -19.45 -16.82 11.85
N ARG A 32 -18.48 -15.93 12.12
CA ARG A 32 -17.25 -15.83 11.33
C ARG A 32 -16.40 -17.10 11.40
N SER A 33 -16.30 -17.71 12.57
CA SER A 33 -15.61 -18.98 12.79
C SER A 33 -16.35 -20.12 12.10
N PHE A 34 -17.68 -20.16 12.21
CA PHE A 34 -18.50 -21.16 11.52
C PHE A 34 -18.33 -21.09 10.00
N ASN A 35 -18.42 -19.90 9.42
CA ASN A 35 -18.23 -19.69 7.98
C ASN A 35 -16.83 -20.13 7.52
N SER A 36 -15.80 -19.92 8.34
CA SER A 36 -14.44 -20.39 8.04
C SER A 36 -14.36 -21.92 7.95
N ILE A 37 -15.08 -22.62 8.83
CA ILE A 37 -15.13 -24.10 8.88
C ILE A 37 -15.92 -24.66 7.70
N ILE A 38 -17.04 -24.03 7.32
CA ILE A 38 -17.79 -24.40 6.11
C ILE A 38 -16.95 -24.25 4.85
N LYS A 39 -16.12 -23.20 4.75
CA LYS A 39 -15.17 -23.06 3.65
C LYS A 39 -14.18 -24.23 3.58
N SER A 40 -13.66 -24.68 4.73
CA SER A 40 -12.77 -25.85 4.80
C SER A 40 -13.49 -27.14 4.44
N ALA A 41 -14.77 -27.29 4.79
CA ALA A 41 -15.58 -28.42 4.31
C ALA A 41 -15.75 -28.37 2.78
N ARG A 42 -16.00 -27.20 2.18
CA ARG A 42 -16.14 -27.04 0.72
C ARG A 42 -14.85 -27.31 -0.08
N GLU A 43 -13.69 -27.34 0.57
CA GLU A 43 -12.46 -27.84 -0.06
C GLU A 43 -12.51 -29.35 -0.29
N GLU A 44 -13.20 -30.10 0.57
CA GLU A 44 -13.27 -31.56 0.54
C GLU A 44 -14.57 -32.10 -0.09
N TRP A 45 -15.62 -31.28 -0.19
CA TRP A 45 -16.95 -31.67 -0.66
C TRP A 45 -17.43 -30.72 -1.76
N GLU A 46 -18.11 -31.25 -2.76
CA GLU A 46 -18.71 -30.46 -3.85
C GLU A 46 -19.90 -29.65 -3.36
N TYR A 47 -20.73 -30.25 -2.50
CA TYR A 47 -21.93 -29.62 -1.96
C TYR A 47 -21.87 -29.62 -0.45
N VAL A 48 -22.10 -28.44 0.15
CA VAL A 48 -22.24 -28.27 1.60
C VAL A 48 -23.43 -27.37 1.86
N ASP A 49 -24.50 -27.96 2.39
CA ASP A 49 -25.73 -27.28 2.79
C ASP A 49 -25.88 -27.25 4.32
N VAL A 50 -26.50 -26.19 4.84
CA VAL A 50 -26.68 -25.98 6.28
C VAL A 50 -28.13 -25.67 6.57
N THR A 51 -28.78 -26.55 7.33
CA THR A 51 -30.14 -26.36 7.84
C THR A 51 -30.13 -26.17 9.36
N GLY A 52 -31.14 -25.46 9.89
CA GLY A 52 -31.22 -25.15 11.32
C GLY A 52 -30.40 -23.93 11.76
N ARG A 53 -30.47 -23.59 13.06
CA ARG A 53 -29.81 -22.40 13.66
C ARG A 53 -29.10 -22.75 14.97
N GLY A 54 -28.06 -21.98 15.30
CA GLY A 54 -27.31 -22.12 16.56
C GLY A 54 -26.68 -23.51 16.73
N THR A 55 -26.93 -24.13 17.88
CA THR A 55 -26.45 -25.48 18.22
C THR A 55 -27.16 -26.60 17.47
N LYS A 56 -28.38 -26.34 16.95
CA LYS A 56 -29.23 -27.30 16.22
C LYS A 56 -28.93 -27.33 14.71
N ARG A 57 -27.75 -26.88 14.28
CA ARG A 57 -27.35 -26.90 12.86
C ARG A 57 -27.06 -28.33 12.40
N ILE A 58 -27.59 -28.68 11.24
CA ILE A 58 -27.27 -29.91 10.51
C ILE A 58 -26.56 -29.49 9.22
N ILE A 59 -25.35 -29.98 9.04
CA ILE A 59 -24.50 -29.68 7.89
C ILE A 59 -24.44 -30.91 7.01
N THR A 60 -25.05 -30.84 5.84
CA THR A 60 -25.11 -31.92 4.87
C THR A 60 -24.02 -31.71 3.82
N CYS A 61 -23.09 -32.65 3.72
CA CYS A 61 -22.02 -32.63 2.74
C CYS A 61 -22.20 -33.77 1.72
N ASP A 62 -22.08 -33.47 0.42
CA ASP A 62 -22.14 -34.48 -0.64
C ASP A 62 -21.09 -34.22 -1.73
N GLY A 63 -20.82 -35.24 -2.54
CA GLY A 63 -19.80 -35.22 -3.59
C GLY A 63 -18.40 -35.06 -3.00
N LYS A 64 -17.93 -36.03 -2.21
CA LYS A 64 -16.58 -35.99 -1.63
C LYS A 64 -15.55 -35.96 -2.75
N ARG A 65 -14.73 -34.93 -2.77
CA ARG A 65 -13.72 -34.72 -3.82
C ARG A 65 -12.53 -35.64 -3.63
N ILE A 66 -12.01 -36.18 -4.74
CA ILE A 66 -10.75 -36.96 -4.75
C ILE A 66 -9.55 -36.04 -4.50
N VAL A 67 -9.61 -34.81 -5.03
CA VAL A 67 -8.59 -33.78 -4.85
C VAL A 67 -9.24 -32.57 -4.19
N LYS A 68 -8.59 -32.01 -3.16
CA LYS A 68 -9.09 -30.82 -2.47
C LYS A 68 -9.22 -29.64 -3.43
N ALA A 69 -10.38 -29.00 -3.45
CA ALA A 69 -10.58 -27.75 -4.17
C ALA A 69 -9.77 -26.63 -3.52
N LYS A 70 -9.35 -25.64 -4.32
CA LYS A 70 -8.77 -24.41 -3.78
C LYS A 70 -9.80 -23.71 -2.89
N ARG A 71 -9.38 -23.29 -1.71
CA ARG A 71 -10.23 -22.54 -0.79
C ARG A 71 -10.73 -21.27 -1.44
N GLU A 72 -12.06 -21.11 -1.54
CA GLU A 72 -12.65 -19.83 -1.94
C GLU A 72 -12.47 -18.79 -0.82
N ASP A 73 -11.35 -18.08 -0.86
CA ASP A 73 -11.18 -16.87 -0.06
C ASP A 73 -11.53 -15.62 -0.89
N ARG A 74 -12.83 -15.30 -0.94
CA ARG A 74 -13.32 -14.02 -1.45
C ARG A 74 -13.05 -12.83 -0.52
N ARG A 75 -12.14 -12.98 0.46
CA ARG A 75 -11.57 -11.80 1.10
C ARG A 75 -10.80 -11.09 0.00
N SER A 76 -11.18 -9.86 -0.33
CA SER A 76 -10.23 -8.92 -0.90
C SER A 76 -8.97 -9.06 -0.06
N ASN A 77 -7.86 -9.50 -0.69
CA ASN A 77 -6.62 -9.84 -0.01
C ASN A 77 -6.40 -8.89 1.19
N ASN A 78 -6.25 -9.45 2.38
CA ASN A 78 -5.93 -8.69 3.60
C ASN A 78 -4.52 -8.07 3.44
N GLY A 79 -4.37 -7.06 2.58
CA GLY A 79 -3.13 -6.33 2.31
C GLY A 79 -2.16 -6.99 1.31
N GLN A 80 -2.23 -8.29 1.03
CA GLN A 80 -1.35 -8.94 0.06
C GLN A 80 -1.66 -8.48 -1.38
N GLY A 81 -0.71 -7.81 -2.04
CA GLY A 81 -0.88 -7.23 -3.38
C GLY A 81 -1.54 -5.84 -3.42
N GLN A 82 -1.68 -5.15 -2.28
CA GLN A 82 -2.18 -3.76 -2.27
C GLN A 82 -1.11 -2.71 -2.57
N LEU A 83 0.17 -3.09 -2.46
CA LEU A 83 1.32 -2.22 -2.68
C LEU A 83 1.82 -2.44 -4.10
N ALA A 84 1.40 -1.58 -5.03
CA ALA A 84 1.97 -1.54 -6.36
C ALA A 84 3.46 -1.19 -6.26
N GLY A 85 4.32 -1.95 -6.95
CA GLY A 85 5.78 -1.79 -6.92
C GLY A 85 6.43 -2.18 -5.60
N GLU A 86 5.85 -3.08 -4.80
CA GLU A 86 6.41 -3.45 -3.49
C GLU A 86 7.85 -3.97 -3.59
N PHE A 87 8.11 -4.86 -4.54
CA PHE A 87 9.44 -5.43 -4.78
C PHE A 87 10.46 -4.33 -5.11
N ASP A 88 10.10 -3.45 -6.04
CA ASP A 88 10.95 -2.34 -6.47
C ASP A 88 11.24 -1.41 -5.29
N LEU A 89 10.22 -1.06 -4.52
CA LEU A 89 10.35 -0.15 -3.40
C LEU A 89 11.18 -0.75 -2.25
N CYS A 90 11.02 -2.04 -1.94
CA CYS A 90 11.87 -2.75 -0.98
C CYS A 90 13.34 -2.71 -1.43
N SER A 91 13.59 -3.00 -2.70
CA SER A 91 14.93 -3.06 -3.28
C SER A 91 15.60 -1.68 -3.29
N LEU A 92 14.88 -0.63 -3.68
CA LEU A 92 15.38 0.75 -3.67
C LEU A 92 15.72 1.23 -2.25
N VAL A 93 14.89 0.88 -1.25
CA VAL A 93 15.19 1.22 0.15
C VAL A 93 16.48 0.54 0.61
N ILE A 94 16.62 -0.78 0.39
CA ILE A 94 17.83 -1.50 0.79
C ILE A 94 19.07 -0.95 0.08
N ASP A 95 18.99 -0.74 -1.24
CA ASP A 95 20.08 -0.17 -2.03
C ASP A 95 20.51 1.21 -1.53
N TYR A 96 19.55 2.09 -1.23
CA TYR A 96 19.83 3.42 -0.67
C TYR A 96 20.57 3.33 0.67
N LEU A 97 20.15 2.43 1.57
CA LEU A 97 20.81 2.24 2.86
C LEU A 97 22.25 1.72 2.70
N ILE A 98 22.48 0.77 1.77
CA ILE A 98 23.82 0.24 1.46
C ILE A 98 24.71 1.37 0.94
N LYS A 99 24.24 2.13 -0.06
CA LYS A 99 25.00 3.22 -0.69
C LYS A 99 25.35 4.34 0.29
N LYS A 100 24.49 4.59 1.28
CA LYS A 100 24.76 5.57 2.35
C LYS A 100 25.52 4.98 3.54
N ASN A 101 25.88 3.69 3.51
CA ASN A 101 26.57 2.99 4.59
C ASN A 101 25.89 3.21 5.96
N ASN A 102 24.56 3.12 5.99
CA ASN A 102 23.72 3.42 7.17
C ASN A 102 23.90 4.82 7.80
N LYS A 103 24.61 5.76 7.16
CA LYS A 103 24.80 7.13 7.64
C LYS A 103 23.66 8.02 7.15
N ILE A 104 22.46 7.76 7.63
CA ILE A 104 21.24 8.46 7.23
C ILE A 104 20.61 9.10 8.47
N ASN A 105 20.28 10.38 8.36
CA ASN A 105 19.53 11.08 9.39
C ASN A 105 18.02 10.79 9.25
N PRO A 106 17.25 10.77 10.35
CA PRO A 106 15.80 10.64 10.28
C PRO A 106 15.20 11.72 9.37
N MET A 107 14.32 11.32 8.46
CA MET A 107 13.73 12.26 7.49
C MET A 107 12.25 11.94 7.23
N SER A 108 11.51 12.93 6.73
CA SER A 108 10.09 12.73 6.40
C SER A 108 9.92 11.71 5.27
N ALA A 109 8.75 11.06 5.20
CA ALA A 109 8.43 10.17 4.09
C ALA A 109 8.53 10.87 2.71
N THR A 110 8.21 12.16 2.62
CA THR A 110 8.41 12.95 1.38
C THR A 110 9.89 13.02 1.00
N LYS A 111 10.78 13.27 1.97
CA LYS A 111 12.22 13.38 1.72
C LYS A 111 12.79 12.02 1.32
N TRP A 112 12.36 10.93 1.94
CA TRP A 112 12.69 9.58 1.48
C TRP A 112 12.29 9.34 0.02
N LEU A 113 11.07 9.70 -0.39
CA LEU A 113 10.63 9.53 -1.79
C LEU A 113 11.45 10.35 -2.79
N LEU A 114 11.95 11.52 -2.38
CA LEU A 114 12.88 12.34 -3.17
C LEU A 114 14.25 11.66 -3.29
N GLU A 115 14.81 11.19 -2.18
CA GLU A 115 16.12 10.51 -2.15
C GLU A 115 16.12 9.20 -2.96
N LEU A 116 14.97 8.51 -3.02
CA LEU A 116 14.78 7.30 -3.83
C LEU A 116 14.45 7.60 -5.31
N GLY A 117 14.35 8.86 -5.73
CA GLY A 117 14.01 9.25 -7.11
C GLY A 117 12.56 8.94 -7.54
N ILE A 118 11.71 8.55 -6.60
CA ILE A 118 10.30 8.20 -6.84
C ILE A 118 9.47 9.45 -7.12
N VAL A 119 9.75 10.52 -6.39
CA VAL A 119 9.15 11.84 -6.57
C VAL A 119 10.25 12.80 -6.98
N ASP A 120 9.95 13.75 -7.87
CA ASP A 120 10.89 14.81 -8.24
C ASP A 120 10.66 16.11 -7.44
N THR A 121 11.58 17.05 -7.60
CA THR A 121 11.49 18.36 -6.94
C THR A 121 10.28 19.16 -7.41
N LYS A 122 9.81 18.95 -8.65
CA LYS A 122 8.64 19.63 -9.21
C LYS A 122 7.37 19.26 -8.43
N LEU A 123 7.09 17.98 -8.23
CA LEU A 123 5.94 17.52 -7.45
C LEU A 123 6.10 17.88 -5.96
N SER A 124 7.31 17.78 -5.41
CA SER A 124 7.57 18.20 -4.03
C SER A 124 7.31 19.69 -3.82
N ASN A 125 7.74 20.57 -4.74
CA ASN A 125 7.52 22.01 -4.62
C ASN A 125 6.04 22.38 -4.79
N ALA A 126 5.33 21.69 -5.69
CA ALA A 126 3.89 21.85 -5.85
C ALA A 126 3.10 21.48 -4.57
N MET A 127 3.64 20.61 -3.70
CA MET A 127 3.05 20.36 -2.39
C MET A 127 3.11 21.58 -1.47
N TYR A 128 4.19 22.37 -1.49
CA TYR A 128 4.48 23.36 -0.45
C TYR A 128 4.24 24.83 -0.87
N SER A 129 4.59 25.25 -2.09
CA SER A 129 4.69 26.70 -2.36
C SER A 129 4.49 27.18 -3.81
N SER A 130 4.06 26.33 -4.77
CA SER A 130 4.06 26.74 -6.19
C SER A 130 2.85 26.30 -7.02
N ARG A 131 1.72 25.93 -6.41
CA ARG A 131 0.58 25.35 -7.15
C ARG A 131 0.07 26.23 -8.29
N GLY A 132 -0.07 27.54 -8.04
CA GLY A 132 -0.53 28.51 -9.04
C GLY A 132 0.35 28.57 -10.29
N HIS A 133 1.67 28.43 -10.14
CA HIS A 133 2.62 28.47 -11.26
C HIS A 133 2.47 27.29 -12.23
N HIS A 134 1.81 26.21 -11.81
CA HIS A 134 1.62 25.03 -12.67
C HIS A 134 0.33 25.10 -13.49
N ILE A 135 -0.64 25.94 -13.09
CA ILE A 135 -2.01 25.90 -13.63
C ILE A 135 -2.05 26.21 -15.11
N GLU A 136 -1.44 27.31 -15.55
CA GLU A 136 -1.50 27.71 -16.97
C GLU A 136 -0.91 26.62 -17.89
N SER A 137 0.25 26.07 -17.52
CA SER A 137 0.88 24.98 -18.26
C SER A 137 0.05 23.70 -18.23
N LEU A 138 -0.63 23.39 -17.12
CA LEU A 138 -1.49 22.22 -17.01
C LEU A 138 -2.76 22.38 -17.83
N GLN A 139 -3.40 23.54 -17.78
CA GLN A 139 -4.61 23.84 -18.56
C GLN A 139 -4.33 23.69 -20.06
N LYS A 140 -3.15 24.12 -20.54
CA LYS A 140 -2.74 23.85 -21.93
C LYS A 140 -2.68 22.35 -22.23
N GLN A 141 -2.04 21.56 -21.37
CA GLN A 141 -1.97 20.09 -21.56
C GLN A 141 -3.32 19.41 -21.44
N PHE A 142 -4.24 19.93 -20.61
CA PHE A 142 -5.61 19.43 -20.53
C PHE A 142 -6.38 19.73 -21.82
N SER A 143 -6.25 20.93 -22.38
CA SER A 143 -6.84 21.29 -23.69
C SER A 143 -6.32 20.39 -24.81
N ASP A 144 -5.04 20.05 -24.79
CA ASP A 144 -4.43 19.20 -25.84
C ASP A 144 -4.88 17.73 -25.72
N ALA A 145 -5.16 17.24 -24.50
CA ALA A 145 -5.43 15.83 -24.23
C ALA A 145 -6.91 15.45 -24.10
N ILE A 146 -7.80 16.43 -23.87
CA ILE A 146 -9.20 16.20 -23.54
C ILE A 146 -10.09 17.01 -24.48
N GLU A 147 -10.88 16.31 -25.30
CA GLU A 147 -11.89 16.91 -26.15
C GLU A 147 -12.93 17.66 -25.31
N ASP A 148 -13.39 18.83 -25.79
CA ASP A 148 -14.35 19.69 -25.09
C ASP A 148 -13.95 20.12 -23.66
N TYR A 149 -12.65 20.20 -23.37
CA TYR A 149 -12.16 20.65 -22.07
C TYR A 149 -12.61 22.08 -21.74
N ASP A 150 -13.48 22.17 -20.72
CA ASP A 150 -13.99 23.41 -20.11
C ASP A 150 -12.94 23.99 -19.15
N LYS A 151 -12.05 24.85 -19.65
CA LYS A 151 -11.03 25.56 -18.87
C LYS A 151 -11.66 26.38 -17.74
N ASP A 152 -11.19 26.18 -16.51
CA ASP A 152 -11.74 26.87 -15.33
C ASP A 152 -10.61 27.21 -14.35
N ASP A 153 -10.67 28.40 -13.75
CA ASP A 153 -9.70 28.83 -12.74
C ASP A 153 -9.67 27.88 -11.54
N LYS A 154 -10.77 27.17 -11.25
CA LYS A 154 -10.86 26.16 -10.18
C LYS A 154 -10.13 24.85 -10.51
N ASP A 155 -9.43 24.72 -11.63
CA ASP A 155 -8.60 23.55 -11.91
C ASP A 155 -7.45 23.35 -10.91
N PHE A 156 -7.12 24.36 -10.11
CA PHE A 156 -6.25 24.17 -8.95
C PHE A 156 -6.81 23.17 -7.93
N GLU A 157 -8.14 23.00 -7.84
CA GLU A 157 -8.77 22.02 -6.95
C GLU A 157 -8.45 20.59 -7.40
N MET A 158 -8.43 20.35 -8.72
CA MET A 158 -8.00 19.07 -9.30
C MET A 158 -6.52 18.80 -9.06
N LEU A 159 -5.68 19.82 -9.24
CA LEU A 159 -4.25 19.74 -8.94
C LEU A 159 -4.00 19.41 -7.45
N GLU A 160 -4.70 20.10 -6.54
CA GLU A 160 -4.56 19.88 -5.11
C GLU A 160 -5.01 18.46 -4.72
N GLU A 161 -6.14 18.00 -5.26
CA GLU A 161 -6.63 16.64 -5.01
C GLU A 161 -5.65 15.57 -5.50
N PHE A 162 -5.08 15.76 -6.70
CA PHE A 162 -4.05 14.88 -7.25
C PHE A 162 -2.83 14.81 -6.34
N ILE A 163 -2.23 15.95 -6.00
CA ILE A 163 -1.00 16.00 -5.19
C ILE A 163 -1.24 15.34 -3.83
N GLN A 164 -2.33 15.69 -3.15
CA GLN A 164 -2.64 15.16 -1.82
C GLN A 164 -2.85 13.66 -1.86
N THR A 165 -3.61 13.15 -2.83
CA THR A 165 -3.96 11.74 -2.92
C THR A 165 -2.78 10.90 -3.39
N TYR A 166 -2.11 11.29 -4.48
CA TYR A 166 -0.96 10.57 -5.02
C TYR A 166 0.13 10.45 -3.95
N LEU A 167 0.56 11.56 -3.36
CA LEU A 167 1.62 11.54 -2.34
C LEU A 167 1.21 10.82 -1.07
N LYS A 168 -0.07 10.88 -0.66
CA LYS A 168 -0.57 10.07 0.47
C LYS A 168 -0.40 8.58 0.19
N HIS A 169 -0.77 8.13 -1.00
CA HIS A 169 -0.67 6.72 -1.39
C HIS A 169 0.79 6.28 -1.47
N THR A 170 1.66 7.05 -2.13
CA THR A 170 3.09 6.73 -2.26
C THR A 170 3.78 6.70 -0.89
N LYS A 171 3.47 7.66 0.01
CA LYS A 171 4.01 7.68 1.38
C LYS A 171 3.55 6.46 2.19
N TYR A 172 2.28 6.08 2.09
CA TYR A 172 1.78 4.87 2.75
C TYR A 172 2.44 3.61 2.21
N SER A 173 2.72 3.56 0.91
CA SER A 173 3.45 2.45 0.31
C SER A 173 4.86 2.31 0.91
N LEU A 174 5.58 3.43 1.00
CA LEU A 174 6.92 3.47 1.60
C LEU A 174 6.92 3.05 3.08
N VAL A 175 6.02 3.62 3.90
CA VAL A 175 5.93 3.27 5.32
C VAL A 175 5.56 1.80 5.51
N SER A 176 4.71 1.26 4.63
CA SER A 176 4.38 -0.17 4.63
C SER A 176 5.61 -1.03 4.32
N VAL A 177 6.43 -0.63 3.35
CA VAL A 177 7.72 -1.29 3.03
C VAL A 177 8.67 -1.25 4.23
N PHE A 178 8.82 -0.12 4.91
CA PHE A 178 9.64 -0.05 6.13
C PHE A 178 9.17 -1.04 7.20
N ASN A 179 7.86 -1.13 7.43
CA ASN A 179 7.31 -2.07 8.39
C ASN A 179 7.54 -3.54 7.98
N LYS A 180 7.45 -3.85 6.68
CA LYS A 180 7.71 -5.19 6.15
C LYS A 180 9.18 -5.59 6.26
N LEU A 181 10.09 -4.72 5.83
CA LEU A 181 11.53 -4.91 5.95
C LEU A 181 11.95 -5.07 7.42
N SER A 182 11.36 -4.28 8.32
CA SER A 182 11.63 -4.38 9.75
C SER A 182 11.09 -5.69 10.35
N LYS A 183 9.92 -6.15 9.92
CA LYS A 183 9.35 -7.42 10.37
C LYS A 183 10.22 -8.62 10.01
N VAL A 184 10.86 -8.61 8.83
CA VAL A 184 11.82 -9.65 8.42
C VAL A 184 13.23 -9.38 8.92
N LYS A 185 13.43 -8.36 9.78
CA LYS A 185 14.73 -7.98 10.34
C LYS A 185 15.80 -7.65 9.30
N ALA A 186 15.39 -7.13 8.14
CA ALA A 186 16.31 -6.56 7.16
C ALA A 186 16.77 -5.16 7.58
N ILE A 187 15.88 -4.42 8.25
CA ILE A 187 16.17 -3.07 8.77
C ILE A 187 15.67 -2.92 10.21
N ILE A 188 16.26 -1.99 10.95
CA ILE A 188 15.67 -1.38 12.13
C ILE A 188 14.94 -0.12 11.66
N HIS A 189 13.63 -0.04 11.90
CA HIS A 189 12.80 1.12 11.57
C HIS A 189 12.30 1.79 12.85
N ILE A 190 12.72 3.03 13.08
CA ILE A 190 12.29 3.85 14.20
C ILE A 190 11.50 5.04 13.65
N LYS A 191 10.30 5.22 14.18
CA LYS A 191 9.46 6.38 13.88
C LYS A 191 9.64 7.43 14.95
N GLU A 192 10.01 8.64 14.52
CA GLU A 192 10.19 9.79 15.39
C GLU A 192 9.22 10.91 15.01
N ILE A 193 8.97 11.85 15.93
CA ILE A 193 8.18 13.04 15.65
C ILE A 193 9.13 14.24 15.68
N TRP A 194 9.13 14.99 14.59
CA TRP A 194 9.98 16.16 14.40
C TRP A 194 9.12 17.40 14.21
N GLY A 195 9.62 18.55 14.63
CA GLY A 195 9.02 19.87 14.44
C GLY A 195 9.92 20.77 13.59
N CYS A 196 9.31 21.67 12.85
CA CYS A 196 9.97 22.78 12.17
C CYS A 196 9.60 24.07 12.92
N ASP A 197 10.61 24.79 13.40
CA ASP A 197 10.42 26.05 14.10
C ASP A 197 10.23 27.24 13.14
N THR A 198 10.08 28.43 13.71
CA THR A 198 9.89 29.69 12.98
C THR A 198 11.09 30.16 12.16
N HIS A 199 12.27 29.62 12.44
CA HIS A 199 13.49 29.92 11.70
C HIS A 199 13.80 28.86 10.63
N GLY A 200 12.91 27.89 10.45
CA GLY A 200 13.10 26.78 9.52
C GLY A 200 14.03 25.70 10.06
N VAL A 201 14.36 25.70 11.35
CA VAL A 201 15.19 24.67 11.97
C VAL A 201 14.32 23.45 12.29
N HIS A 202 14.81 22.28 11.89
CA HIS A 202 14.13 21.00 12.10
C HIS A 202 14.75 20.27 13.30
N ARG A 203 13.92 19.87 14.27
CA ARG A 203 14.37 19.12 15.45
C ARG A 203 13.41 18.02 15.86
N LYS A 204 13.95 16.99 16.52
CA LYS A 204 13.15 15.96 17.19
C LYS A 204 12.38 16.57 18.37
N LEU A 205 11.10 16.22 18.49
CA LEU A 205 10.27 16.60 19.63
C LEU A 205 10.45 15.61 20.77
N ASN A 206 10.48 16.12 22.00
CA ASN A 206 10.56 15.28 23.19
C ASN A 206 9.18 14.69 23.56
N LYS A 207 9.15 13.73 24.49
CA LYS A 207 7.91 13.03 24.88
C LYS A 207 6.85 13.97 25.49
N SER A 208 7.25 15.02 26.21
CA SER A 208 6.31 16.00 26.78
C SER A 208 5.65 16.81 25.67
N GLU A 209 6.45 17.37 24.76
CA GLU A 209 5.96 18.14 23.61
C GLU A 209 4.98 17.32 22.76
N ILE A 210 5.34 16.06 22.46
CA ILE A 210 4.46 15.15 21.71
C ILE A 210 3.12 14.96 22.41
N LYS A 211 3.13 14.77 23.72
CA LYS A 211 1.92 14.60 24.53
C LYS A 211 1.07 15.87 24.53
N GLU A 212 1.69 17.03 24.75
CA GLU A 212 1.02 18.32 24.82
C GLU A 212 0.41 18.72 23.46
N VAL A 213 1.10 18.48 22.35
CA VAL A 213 0.56 18.66 20.99
C VAL A 213 -0.63 17.73 20.75
N ALA A 214 -0.56 16.47 21.20
CA ALA A 214 -1.67 15.53 21.09
C ALA A 214 -2.89 15.98 21.94
N ASP A 215 -2.66 16.50 23.14
CA ASP A 215 -3.71 16.99 24.03
C ASP A 215 -4.33 18.30 23.53
N LEU A 216 -3.54 19.22 22.95
CA LEU A 216 -4.04 20.37 22.21
C LEU A 216 -4.97 19.92 21.07
N ARG A 217 -4.54 18.93 20.29
CA ARG A 217 -5.35 18.38 19.18
C ARG A 217 -6.69 17.84 19.67
N ARG A 218 -6.69 17.06 20.76
CA ARG A 218 -7.90 16.50 21.37
C ARG A 218 -8.85 17.59 21.87
N ARG A 219 -8.34 18.59 22.59
CA ARG A 219 -9.13 19.72 23.08
C ARG A 219 -9.82 20.47 21.95
N LEU A 220 -9.08 20.79 20.89
CA LEU A 220 -9.64 21.50 19.73
C LEU A 220 -10.66 20.66 18.96
N LEU A 221 -10.48 19.34 18.87
CA LEU A 221 -11.49 18.46 18.28
C LEU A 221 -12.82 18.53 19.05
N ILE A 222 -12.77 18.57 20.39
CA ILE A 222 -13.96 18.70 21.24
C ILE A 222 -14.61 20.07 21.03
N ILE A 223 -13.84 21.16 21.07
CA ILE A 223 -14.34 22.53 20.90
C ILE A 223 -15.08 22.70 19.56
N HIS A 224 -14.55 22.11 18.49
CA HIS A 224 -15.17 22.19 17.16
C HIS A 224 -16.18 21.08 16.87
N ASN A 225 -16.49 20.22 17.84
CA ASN A 225 -17.39 19.06 17.70
C ASN A 225 -17.03 18.15 16.51
N LEU A 226 -15.74 17.82 16.38
CA LEU A 226 -15.20 17.00 15.31
C LEU A 226 -14.68 15.66 15.86
N LYS A 227 -14.87 14.58 15.09
CA LYS A 227 -14.12 13.34 15.29
C LYS A 227 -12.79 13.42 14.55
N GLY A 228 -11.80 12.64 14.98
CA GLY A 228 -10.51 12.56 14.28
C GLY A 228 -10.65 12.18 12.80
N SER A 229 -11.64 11.36 12.45
CA SER A 229 -12.00 11.00 11.08
C SER A 229 -12.59 12.14 10.26
N ASP A 230 -13.14 13.18 10.89
CA ASP A 230 -13.70 14.32 10.17
C ASP A 230 -12.62 15.26 9.63
N LEU A 231 -11.39 15.21 10.18
CA LEU A 231 -10.27 16.04 9.73
C LEU A 231 -9.88 15.80 8.26
N PHE A 232 -10.30 14.67 7.67
CA PHE A 232 -10.12 14.38 6.25
C PHE A 232 -11.08 15.16 5.34
N LYS A 233 -12.15 15.75 5.89
CA LYS A 233 -13.15 16.52 5.14
C LYS A 233 -12.76 17.99 5.11
N ALA A 234 -11.68 18.30 4.39
CA ALA A 234 -11.03 19.62 4.40
C ALA A 234 -11.96 20.81 4.06
N ASN A 235 -13.04 20.56 3.33
CA ASN A 235 -14.02 21.58 2.94
C ASN A 235 -15.04 21.94 4.04
N MET A 236 -15.17 21.12 5.09
CA MET A 236 -16.06 21.43 6.21
C MET A 236 -15.59 22.66 6.97
N ARG A 237 -16.51 23.60 7.23
CA ARG A 237 -16.23 24.84 7.97
C ARG A 237 -15.54 24.58 9.32
N GLY A 238 -16.07 23.65 10.12
CA GLY A 238 -15.48 23.30 11.41
C GLY A 238 -14.04 22.75 11.29
N VAL A 239 -13.72 22.01 10.21
CA VAL A 239 -12.36 21.51 9.96
C VAL A 239 -11.41 22.65 9.59
N LYS A 240 -11.87 23.65 8.82
CA LYS A 240 -11.08 24.84 8.49
C LYS A 240 -10.78 25.68 9.73
N GLU A 241 -11.78 25.89 10.59
CA GLU A 241 -11.63 26.62 11.86
C GLU A 241 -10.69 25.86 12.81
N PHE A 242 -10.87 24.55 12.97
CA PHE A 242 -9.96 23.69 13.73
C PHE A 242 -8.51 23.83 13.25
N LYS A 243 -8.26 23.76 11.93
CA LYS A 243 -6.90 23.86 11.36
C LYS A 243 -6.26 25.22 11.68
N ARG A 244 -7.02 26.31 11.54
CA ARG A 244 -6.53 27.66 11.89
C ARG A 244 -6.19 27.77 13.37
N ALA A 245 -7.08 27.33 14.25
CA ALA A 245 -6.87 27.35 15.69
C ALA A 245 -5.68 26.47 16.09
N PHE A 246 -5.59 25.26 15.54
CA PHE A 246 -4.51 24.32 15.82
C PHE A 246 -3.15 24.89 15.39
N ASN A 247 -3.02 25.41 14.17
CA ASN A 247 -1.77 26.00 13.68
C ASN A 247 -1.36 27.23 14.49
N SER A 248 -2.31 28.08 14.88
CA SER A 248 -2.03 29.28 15.69
C SER A 248 -1.53 28.90 17.08
N ASN A 249 -2.13 27.89 17.72
CA ASN A 249 -1.69 27.40 19.02
C ASN A 249 -0.36 26.63 18.93
N LEU A 250 -0.14 25.89 17.84
CA LEU A 250 1.12 25.19 17.59
C LEU A 250 2.29 26.19 17.56
N LEU A 251 2.09 27.31 16.85
CA LEU A 251 3.05 28.40 16.79
C LEU A 251 3.23 29.09 18.15
N ALA A 252 2.13 29.51 18.78
CA ALA A 252 2.18 30.32 19.99
C ALA A 252 2.70 29.55 21.23
N GLN A 253 2.36 28.27 21.37
CA GLN A 253 2.70 27.49 22.57
C GLN A 253 4.02 26.71 22.41
N PHE A 254 4.36 26.29 21.18
CA PHE A 254 5.50 25.40 20.94
C PHE A 254 6.57 26.03 20.04
N GLY A 255 6.33 27.20 19.46
CA GLY A 255 7.24 27.83 18.50
C GLY A 255 7.37 27.04 17.19
N LEU A 256 6.36 26.25 16.83
CA LEU A 256 6.41 25.33 15.69
C LEU A 256 5.50 25.80 14.55
N HIS A 257 6.01 25.86 13.33
CA HIS A 257 5.19 26.03 12.12
C HIS A 257 4.39 24.77 11.79
N TYR A 258 5.04 23.61 11.91
CA TYR A 258 4.43 22.31 11.70
C TYR A 258 5.25 21.21 12.37
N TYR A 259 4.67 20.03 12.51
CA TYR A 259 5.36 18.81 12.93
C TYR A 259 5.05 17.67 11.98
N TYR A 260 5.93 16.69 11.90
CA TYR A 260 5.84 15.57 10.98
C TYR A 260 6.45 14.30 11.55
N ASP A 261 6.04 13.17 10.98
CA ASP A 261 6.66 11.88 11.23
C ASP A 261 7.98 11.79 10.45
N ALA A 262 9.09 11.59 11.16
CA ALA A 262 10.38 11.26 10.59
C ALA A 262 10.62 9.74 10.71
N HIS A 263 11.22 9.17 9.68
CA HIS A 263 11.52 7.76 9.57
C HIS A 263 13.02 7.57 9.58
N ASP A 264 13.50 6.89 10.62
CA ASP A 264 14.88 6.43 10.75
C ASP A 264 14.95 4.96 10.38
N CYS A 265 15.81 4.62 9.42
CA CYS A 265 15.97 3.30 8.88
C CYS A 265 17.46 2.98 8.76
N VAL A 266 17.89 1.89 9.38
CA VAL A 266 19.26 1.37 9.26
C VAL A 266 19.23 -0.12 8.95
N LEU A 267 20.17 -0.60 8.15
CA LEU A 267 20.28 -2.03 7.87
C LEU A 267 20.65 -2.76 9.16
N GLN A 268 19.98 -3.88 9.39
CA GLN A 268 20.28 -4.74 10.53
C GLN A 268 21.38 -5.73 10.13
N ASP A 269 22.50 -5.66 10.83
CA ASP A 269 23.61 -6.61 10.66
C ASP A 269 23.54 -7.75 11.71
N SER A 270 24.13 -8.89 11.37
CA SER A 270 24.41 -9.99 12.29
C SER A 270 25.92 -10.25 12.35
N ASP A 271 26.36 -11.12 13.25
CA ASP A 271 27.79 -11.48 13.36
C ASP A 271 28.39 -12.05 12.06
N ALA A 272 27.54 -12.50 11.12
CA ALA A 272 27.95 -13.00 9.81
C ALA A 272 28.20 -11.90 8.76
N GLY A 273 27.93 -10.63 9.09
CA GLY A 273 28.05 -9.49 8.19
C GLY A 273 26.79 -9.20 7.36
N LEU A 274 26.71 -7.95 6.91
CA LEU A 274 25.50 -7.34 6.35
C LEU A 274 24.98 -8.09 5.11
N HIS A 275 25.87 -8.33 4.15
CA HIS A 275 25.52 -8.99 2.89
C HIS A 275 25.06 -10.43 3.12
N ALA A 276 25.75 -11.19 3.98
CA ALA A 276 25.35 -12.55 4.33
C ALA A 276 23.98 -12.60 5.04
N THR A 277 23.68 -11.59 5.85
CA THR A 277 22.37 -11.45 6.51
C THR A 277 21.26 -11.23 5.48
N LEU A 278 21.48 -10.30 4.53
CA LEU A 278 20.51 -9.99 3.49
C LEU A 278 20.32 -11.14 2.49
N ASP A 279 21.39 -11.83 2.09
CA ASP A 279 21.31 -13.00 1.22
C ASP A 279 20.51 -14.13 1.87
N LYS A 280 20.75 -14.41 3.17
CA LYS A 280 19.96 -15.41 3.92
C LYS A 280 18.48 -15.05 3.97
N LEU A 281 18.13 -13.77 4.11
CA LEU A 281 16.73 -13.33 4.13
C LEU A 281 16.08 -13.50 2.75
N ARG A 282 16.80 -13.17 1.67
CA ARG A 282 16.35 -13.41 0.30
C ARG A 282 16.11 -14.90 0.04
N ASP A 283 17.04 -15.75 0.45
CA ASP A 283 16.97 -17.20 0.21
C ASP A 283 15.83 -17.89 0.99
N ARG A 284 15.40 -17.30 2.12
CA ARG A 284 14.22 -17.76 2.87
C ARG A 284 12.90 -17.41 2.18
N GLY A 285 12.90 -16.47 1.23
CA GLY A 285 11.70 -16.05 0.49
C GLY A 285 10.63 -15.39 1.35
N GLU A 286 10.99 -14.83 2.52
CA GLU A 286 10.04 -14.16 3.42
C GLU A 286 9.61 -12.77 2.91
N LEU A 287 10.50 -12.12 2.15
CA LEU A 287 10.26 -10.87 1.43
C LEU A 287 11.23 -10.80 0.23
N GLU A 288 10.72 -10.49 -0.96
CA GLU A 288 11.54 -10.38 -2.17
C GLU A 288 12.10 -8.95 -2.32
N PHE A 289 13.41 -8.83 -2.50
CA PHE A 289 14.11 -7.61 -2.88
C PHE A 289 15.42 -7.96 -3.61
N ALA A 290 15.94 -7.03 -4.40
CA ALA A 290 17.23 -7.12 -5.07
C ALA A 290 18.37 -6.54 -4.21
N LEU A 291 19.58 -7.06 -4.43
CA LEU A 291 20.82 -6.59 -3.80
C LEU A 291 21.82 -6.15 -4.87
N GLY A 292 22.70 -5.21 -4.52
CA GLY A 292 23.81 -4.79 -5.38
C GLY A 292 23.33 -4.11 -6.67
N LEU A 293 22.33 -3.23 -6.58
CA LEU A 293 21.84 -2.52 -7.75
C LEU A 293 22.92 -1.56 -8.26
N THR A 294 23.33 -1.76 -9.51
CA THR A 294 24.05 -0.73 -10.27
C THR A 294 23.16 0.51 -10.38
N GLU A 295 23.76 1.66 -10.68
CA GLU A 295 22.99 2.90 -10.89
C GLU A 295 21.92 2.73 -11.99
N ALA A 296 22.28 2.09 -13.11
CA ALA A 296 21.34 1.77 -14.19
C ALA A 296 20.18 0.88 -13.70
N ASN A 297 20.46 -0.14 -12.89
CA ASN A 297 19.42 -1.03 -12.36
C ASN A 297 18.51 -0.31 -11.36
N ALA A 298 19.06 0.59 -10.53
CA ALA A 298 18.26 1.41 -9.62
C ALA A 298 17.33 2.37 -10.39
N ILE A 299 17.81 2.95 -11.50
CA ILE A 299 16.99 3.77 -12.41
C ILE A 299 15.85 2.93 -12.99
N ILE A 300 16.15 1.78 -13.60
CA ILE A 300 15.15 0.87 -14.18
C ILE A 300 14.09 0.49 -13.14
N MET A 301 14.53 0.14 -11.93
CA MET A 301 13.64 -0.25 -10.85
C MET A 301 12.75 0.90 -10.37
N THR A 302 13.29 2.12 -10.32
CA THR A 302 12.50 3.33 -10.06
C THR A 302 11.43 3.53 -11.13
N GLN A 303 11.77 3.29 -12.40
CA GLN A 303 10.83 3.37 -13.51
C GLN A 303 9.75 2.26 -13.45
N MET A 304 10.11 1.04 -13.05
CA MET A 304 9.17 -0.07 -12.82
C MET A 304 8.19 0.28 -11.69
N PHE A 305 8.68 0.77 -10.56
CA PHE A 305 7.85 1.26 -9.46
C PHE A 305 6.86 2.33 -9.95
N LYS A 306 7.35 3.35 -10.67
CA LYS A 306 6.53 4.44 -11.20
C LYS A 306 5.42 3.92 -12.10
N ASN A 307 5.70 2.95 -12.97
CA ASN A 307 4.70 2.32 -13.82
C ASN A 307 3.61 1.58 -13.04
N GLU A 308 3.99 0.71 -12.12
CA GLU A 308 3.01 -0.06 -11.35
C GLU A 308 2.14 0.87 -10.49
N HIS A 309 2.78 1.85 -9.84
CA HIS A 309 2.10 2.78 -8.95
C HIS A 309 1.21 3.77 -9.70
N SER A 310 1.65 4.30 -10.85
CA SER A 310 0.85 5.22 -11.67
C SER A 310 -0.36 4.52 -12.28
N LYS A 311 -0.20 3.30 -12.81
CA LYS A 311 -1.32 2.47 -13.30
C LYS A 311 -2.35 2.26 -12.21
N ARG A 312 -1.91 1.87 -11.01
CA ARG A 312 -2.81 1.71 -9.87
C ARG A 312 -3.47 3.03 -9.47
N SER A 313 -2.74 4.14 -9.51
CA SER A 313 -3.30 5.47 -9.21
C SER A 313 -4.39 5.85 -10.20
N LEU A 314 -4.21 5.58 -11.49
CA LEU A 314 -5.20 5.86 -12.54
C LEU A 314 -6.44 4.98 -12.38
N GLU A 315 -6.28 3.66 -12.12
CA GLU A 315 -7.40 2.76 -11.83
C GLU A 315 -8.28 3.26 -10.66
N LEU A 316 -7.65 3.85 -9.64
CA LEU A 316 -8.36 4.43 -8.50
C LEU A 316 -9.07 5.74 -8.88
N ALA A 317 -8.45 6.56 -9.73
CA ALA A 317 -9.05 7.78 -10.27
C ALA A 317 -10.28 7.47 -11.13
N GLU A 318 -10.21 6.48 -12.02
CA GLU A 318 -11.34 5.99 -12.82
C GLU A 318 -12.50 5.48 -11.96
N LYS A 319 -12.19 4.71 -10.91
CA LYS A 319 -13.21 4.25 -9.93
C LYS A 319 -13.84 5.42 -9.21
N ARG A 320 -13.05 6.44 -8.87
CA ARG A 320 -13.53 7.66 -8.21
C ARG A 320 -14.38 8.53 -9.14
N GLN A 321 -14.07 8.59 -10.43
CA GLN A 321 -14.89 9.26 -11.44
C GLN A 321 -16.30 8.66 -11.50
N LYS A 322 -16.39 7.32 -11.50
CA LYS A 322 -17.67 6.59 -11.47
C LYS A 322 -18.49 6.84 -10.20
N ASN A 323 -17.87 7.34 -9.12
CA ASN A 323 -18.56 7.70 -7.89
C ASN A 323 -18.89 9.20 -7.84
N THR A 324 -20.12 9.53 -8.24
CA THR A 324 -20.68 10.89 -8.25
C THR A 324 -21.35 11.30 -6.94
N SER A 325 -21.51 10.38 -5.99
CA SER A 325 -22.27 10.59 -4.73
C SER A 325 -21.43 11.13 -3.57
N ASN A 326 -20.13 11.38 -3.78
CA ASN A 326 -19.23 11.75 -2.69
C ASN A 326 -19.44 13.22 -2.26
N ARG A 327 -20.06 13.39 -1.09
CA ARG A 327 -20.38 14.70 -0.49
C ARG A 327 -19.16 15.59 -0.18
N SER A 328 -17.94 15.03 -0.15
CA SER A 328 -16.73 15.82 0.08
C SER A 328 -16.17 16.48 -1.18
N ASP A 329 -16.63 16.07 -2.36
CA ASP A 329 -16.12 16.60 -3.63
C ASP A 329 -16.51 18.08 -3.77
N THR A 330 -15.59 18.88 -4.30
CA THR A 330 -15.88 20.27 -4.66
C THR A 330 -16.80 20.32 -5.88
N ASP A 331 -17.36 21.49 -6.17
CA ASP A 331 -18.21 21.67 -7.34
C ASP A 331 -17.44 21.41 -8.64
N ARG A 332 -16.17 21.83 -8.72
CA ARG A 332 -15.32 21.57 -9.90
C ARG A 332 -15.10 20.08 -10.08
N ILE A 333 -14.71 19.36 -9.03
CA ILE A 333 -14.50 17.90 -9.09
C ILE A 333 -15.78 17.17 -9.50
N ARG A 334 -16.94 17.57 -8.96
CA ARG A 334 -18.24 17.01 -9.36
C ARG A 334 -18.52 17.23 -10.84
N ARG A 335 -18.31 18.44 -11.37
CA ARG A 335 -18.45 18.75 -12.80
C ARG A 335 -17.51 17.90 -13.65
N LEU A 336 -16.22 17.85 -13.31
CA LEU A 336 -15.21 17.05 -14.03
C LEU A 336 -15.57 15.56 -14.09
N LYS A 337 -16.18 15.01 -13.04
CA LYS A 337 -16.66 13.62 -13.05
C LYS A 337 -17.85 13.41 -13.98
N LEU A 338 -18.81 14.33 -13.99
CA LEU A 338 -19.98 14.28 -14.87
C LEU A 338 -19.59 14.39 -16.35
N MET A 339 -18.61 15.25 -16.65
CA MET A 339 -18.05 15.42 -17.99
C MET A 339 -17.08 14.30 -18.39
N HIS A 340 -16.82 13.32 -17.51
CA HIS A 340 -15.82 12.28 -17.71
C HIS A 340 -14.36 12.75 -17.86
N HIS A 341 -14.04 13.99 -17.47
CA HIS A 341 -12.70 14.59 -17.58
C HIS A 341 -11.78 14.29 -16.37
N TYR A 342 -12.32 13.85 -15.23
CA TYR A 342 -11.55 13.65 -14.00
C TYR A 342 -10.35 12.69 -14.16
N ALA A 343 -10.57 11.49 -14.70
CA ALA A 343 -9.52 10.48 -14.89
C ALA A 343 -8.54 10.86 -16.02
N PRO A 344 -8.99 11.40 -17.18
CA PRO A 344 -8.08 11.96 -18.18
C PRO A 344 -7.17 13.07 -17.63
N MET A 345 -7.72 14.03 -16.87
CA MET A 345 -6.89 15.06 -16.21
C MET A 345 -5.91 14.43 -15.21
N TRP A 346 -6.31 13.36 -14.52
CA TRP A 346 -5.42 12.62 -13.62
C TRP A 346 -4.24 11.99 -14.36
N GLU A 347 -4.48 11.42 -15.53
CA GLU A 347 -3.46 10.85 -16.39
C GLU A 347 -2.44 11.91 -16.85
N VAL A 348 -2.93 13.05 -17.34
CA VAL A 348 -2.07 14.20 -17.70
C VAL A 348 -1.22 14.66 -16.50
N LEU A 349 -1.80 14.70 -15.30
CA LEU A 349 -1.07 15.06 -14.08
C LEU A 349 0.02 14.04 -13.72
N LEU A 350 -0.22 12.74 -13.92
CA LEU A 350 0.80 11.71 -13.73
C LEU A 350 1.99 11.92 -14.67
N GLU A 351 1.75 12.29 -15.92
CA GLU A 351 2.82 12.61 -16.87
C GLU A 351 3.54 13.91 -16.53
N TYR A 352 2.78 14.98 -16.25
CA TYR A 352 3.31 16.31 -15.95
C TYR A 352 4.30 16.29 -14.77
N PHE A 353 4.01 15.47 -13.75
CA PHE A 353 4.84 15.31 -12.56
C PHE A 353 5.82 14.12 -12.64
N ARG A 354 6.00 13.52 -13.83
CA ARG A 354 6.94 12.41 -14.06
C ARG A 354 6.72 11.23 -13.10
N CYS A 355 5.45 10.97 -12.80
CA CYS A 355 4.98 9.86 -11.98
C CYS A 355 4.85 8.55 -12.78
N THR A 356 4.84 8.64 -14.11
CA THR A 356 4.90 7.52 -15.06
C THR A 356 6.34 7.26 -15.51
N SER A 357 6.62 6.04 -15.99
CA SER A 357 7.92 5.74 -16.58
C SER A 357 8.11 6.43 -17.92
N TYR A 358 9.33 6.87 -18.20
CA TYR A 358 9.72 7.30 -19.53
C TYR A 358 10.28 6.17 -20.40
N LEU A 359 10.50 4.96 -19.85
CA LEU A 359 11.03 3.83 -20.62
C LEU A 359 10.08 3.46 -21.78
N GLY A 360 8.77 3.52 -21.57
CA GLY A 360 7.79 3.24 -22.64
C GLY A 360 7.77 4.27 -23.78
N LYS A 361 8.32 5.48 -23.58
CA LYS A 361 8.39 6.52 -24.62
C LYS A 361 9.70 6.45 -25.44
N GLN A 362 10.74 5.78 -24.94
CA GLN A 362 12.03 5.61 -25.63
C GLN A 362 12.15 4.32 -26.46
N TYR A 363 11.21 3.37 -26.34
CA TYR A 363 11.22 2.12 -27.12
C TYR A 363 10.46 2.19 -28.46
N ASN A 364 9.97 3.37 -28.85
CA ASN A 364 9.39 3.61 -30.18
C ASN A 364 10.40 4.17 -31.19
N ASP A 365 11.59 4.58 -30.75
CA ASP A 365 12.70 4.85 -31.64
C ASP A 365 13.51 3.55 -31.76
N ALA A 366 13.24 2.83 -32.85
CA ALA A 366 14.00 1.66 -33.23
C ALA A 366 15.49 2.03 -33.41
N ASP A 367 16.35 1.10 -33.02
CA ASP A 367 17.82 1.11 -33.15
C ASP A 367 18.59 1.95 -32.10
N THR A 368 18.75 1.40 -30.90
CA THR A 368 20.09 1.27 -30.27
C THR A 368 20.11 0.41 -28.99
N LEU A 369 20.87 -0.70 -29.07
CA LEU A 369 21.60 -1.41 -28.00
C LEU A 369 20.87 -2.45 -27.11
N PRO A 370 21.63 -3.43 -26.57
CA PRO A 370 21.37 -4.85 -26.77
C PRO A 370 20.43 -5.44 -25.71
N VAL A 371 19.80 -6.55 -26.10
CA VAL A 371 19.10 -7.48 -25.20
C VAL A 371 20.07 -7.93 -24.09
N LEU A 372 20.05 -7.22 -22.96
CA LEU A 372 20.58 -7.71 -21.71
C LEU A 372 19.54 -8.67 -21.16
N GLU A 373 19.76 -9.96 -21.40
CA GLU A 373 19.16 -11.03 -20.61
C GLU A 373 19.45 -10.73 -19.13
N LEU A 374 18.48 -10.11 -18.47
CA LEU A 374 18.31 -10.28 -17.04
C LEU A 374 18.15 -11.79 -16.83
N LYS A 375 19.22 -12.47 -16.42
CA LYS A 375 19.15 -13.83 -15.87
C LYS A 375 18.35 -13.78 -14.56
N PHE A 376 17.05 -13.54 -14.67
CA PHE A 376 16.09 -13.99 -13.69
C PHE A 376 16.08 -15.50 -13.81
N ASN A 377 16.68 -16.18 -12.83
CA ASN A 377 16.50 -17.62 -12.69
C ASN A 377 15.02 -17.96 -12.81
N ASP A 378 14.71 -18.80 -13.80
CA ASP A 378 13.41 -19.38 -14.13
C ASP A 378 12.37 -19.33 -13.01
N ARG A 379 11.47 -18.36 -13.11
CA ARG A 379 10.17 -18.40 -12.43
C ARG A 379 9.27 -19.44 -13.12
N THR A 380 9.57 -20.73 -12.96
CA THR A 380 8.61 -21.87 -13.04
C THR A 380 9.21 -23.20 -12.54
N LYS A 381 10.03 -23.21 -11.49
CA LYS A 381 10.29 -24.47 -10.73
C LYS A 381 10.18 -24.23 -9.23
N ALA A 382 8.95 -23.94 -8.78
CA ALA A 382 8.60 -24.17 -7.39
C ALA A 382 8.86 -25.65 -7.06
N LYS A 383 9.67 -25.87 -6.02
CA LYS A 383 10.08 -27.17 -5.47
C LYS A 383 8.91 -28.16 -5.44
N ARG A 384 8.90 -29.13 -6.36
CA ARG A 384 8.09 -30.35 -6.24
C ARG A 384 8.52 -31.06 -4.96
N SER A 385 7.57 -31.41 -4.09
CA SER A 385 7.89 -32.06 -2.83
C SER A 385 8.55 -33.44 -3.07
N PRO A 386 9.43 -33.92 -2.16
CA PRO A 386 10.04 -35.25 -2.27
C PRO A 386 9.02 -36.41 -2.40
N ARG A 387 7.76 -36.19 -2.03
CA ARG A 387 6.66 -37.17 -2.21
C ARG A 387 6.17 -37.32 -3.65
N GLN A 388 6.37 -36.33 -4.53
CA GLN A 388 5.94 -36.42 -5.93
C GLN A 388 6.96 -37.15 -6.82
N LYS A 389 8.26 -37.08 -6.50
CA LYS A 389 9.31 -37.85 -7.22
C LYS A 389 9.19 -39.37 -7.02
N LYS A 390 8.58 -39.82 -5.92
CA LYS A 390 8.42 -41.27 -5.62
C LYS A 390 7.28 -41.93 -6.39
N ILE A 391 6.34 -41.15 -6.94
CA ILE A 391 5.20 -41.66 -7.72
C ILE A 391 5.55 -41.77 -9.21
N GLU A 392 6.31 -40.82 -9.76
CA GLU A 392 6.79 -40.88 -11.16
C GLU A 392 7.82 -42.01 -11.37
N ASN A 393 8.70 -42.30 -10.39
CA ASN A 393 9.66 -43.42 -10.51
C ASN A 393 9.02 -44.81 -10.37
N MET A 394 7.81 -44.95 -9.84
CA MET A 394 7.08 -46.23 -9.84
C MET A 394 6.24 -46.44 -11.12
N GLN A 395 6.01 -45.41 -11.93
CA GLN A 395 5.28 -45.52 -13.19
C GLN A 395 6.20 -45.74 -14.41
N CYS A 396 7.50 -45.48 -14.30
CA CYS A 396 8.49 -45.77 -15.35
C CYS A 396 9.09 -47.18 -15.32
N GLN A 397 8.77 -48.03 -14.32
CA GLN A 397 9.24 -49.43 -14.25
C GLN A 397 8.16 -50.46 -14.64
N ARG A 398 7.07 -50.05 -15.31
CA ARG A 398 6.01 -50.96 -15.81
C ARG A 398 5.79 -50.92 -17.32
N LYS A 399 6.76 -50.41 -18.06
CA LYS A 399 6.83 -50.56 -19.52
C LYS A 399 8.26 -50.87 -19.91
N TYR A 400 8.68 -52.10 -19.64
CA TYR A 400 9.45 -53.00 -20.51
C TYR A 400 9.30 -54.41 -19.94
#